data_AF-A0A947BCX5-F1
#
_entry.id   AF-A0A947BCX5-F1
#
_cell.length_a   1.000
_cell.length_b   1.000
_cell.length_c   1.000
_cell.angle_alpha   90.00
_cell.angle_beta   90.00
_cell.angle_gamma   90.00
#
_symmetry.space_group_name_H-M   'P 1'
#
loop_
_entity.id
_entity.type
_entity.pdbx_description
1 polymer ?
#
loop_
_entity_poly.entity_id
_entity_poly.type
_entity_poly.pdbx_seq_one_letter_code
_entity_poly.pdbx_strand_id
1 'polypeptide(L)' 'MTEQPTPPAPPKPIQIGNVAIDTPVILAPMTGVTDLPFRKLVRKYGSGLNVTEMIASEAAIRETRQSVQKAAWD' A
#
# COMPACT_ATOMS: atom_id res chain seq x y z
N MET A 1 19.97 31.85 -12.78
CA MET A 1 18.76 31.43 -12.05
C MET A 1 18.26 30.17 -12.75
N THR A 2 18.34 29.01 -12.10
CA THR A 2 17.81 27.77 -12.66
C THR A 2 16.29 27.77 -12.51
N GLU A 3 15.56 27.81 -13.62
CA GLU A 3 14.11 27.57 -13.60
C GLU A 3 13.84 26.19 -13.00
N GLN A 4 13.01 26.14 -11.96
CA GLN A 4 12.52 24.86 -11.46
C GLN A 4 11.48 24.31 -12.45
N PRO A 5 11.55 23.02 -12.80
CA PRO A 5 10.55 22.42 -13.67
C PRO A 5 9.17 22.51 -13.01
N THR A 6 8.15 22.86 -13.80
CA THR A 6 6.76 22.87 -13.34
C THR A 6 6.38 21.46 -12.86
N PRO A 7 5.78 21.33 -11.66
CA PRO A 7 5.31 20.03 -11.18
C PRO A 7 4.31 19.42 -12.17
N PRO A 8 4.33 18.10 -12.37
CA PRO A 8 3.31 17.45 -13.19
C PRO A 8 1.92 17.68 -12.59
N ALA A 9 0.91 17.66 -13.45
CA ALA A 9 -0.48 17.69 -13.02
C ALA A 9 -0.76 16.54 -12.02
N PRO A 10 -1.65 16.75 -11.04
CA PRO A 10 -1.97 15.71 -10.08
C PRO A 10 -2.51 14.47 -10.80
N PRO A 11 -2.11 13.27 -10.36
CA PRO A 11 -2.59 12.02 -10.95
C PRO A 11 -4.12 11.91 -10.83
N LYS A 12 -4.75 11.29 -11.83
CA LYS A 12 -6.20 11.03 -11.86
C LYS A 12 -6.56 9.85 -10.94
N PRO A 13 -7.80 9.78 -10.41
CA PRO A 13 -8.30 8.61 -9.69
C PRO A 13 -8.07 7.29 -10.46
N ILE A 14 -7.83 6.21 -9.72
CA ILE A 14 -7.61 4.87 -10.29
C ILE A 14 -8.92 4.07 -10.20
N GLN A 15 -9.33 3.44 -11.30
CA GLN A 15 -10.49 2.55 -11.33
C GLN A 15 -10.02 1.09 -11.45
N ILE A 16 -10.42 0.24 -10.49
CA ILE A 16 -10.15 -1.20 -10.49
C ILE A 16 -11.49 -1.94 -10.46
N GLY A 17 -11.97 -2.37 -11.64
CA GLY A 17 -13.32 -2.91 -11.76
C GLY A 17 -14.37 -1.92 -11.25
N ASN A 18 -15.16 -2.33 -10.25
CA ASN A 18 -16.17 -1.50 -9.60
C ASN A 18 -15.66 -0.66 -8.42
N VAL A 19 -14.35 -0.67 -8.13
CA VAL A 19 -13.74 0.09 -7.03
C VAL A 19 -13.04 1.33 -7.58
N ALA A 20 -13.42 2.50 -7.07
CA ALA A 20 -12.74 3.78 -7.34
C ALA A 20 -11.76 4.11 -6.21
N ILE A 21 -10.55 4.52 -6.56
CA ILE A 21 -9.52 4.99 -5.64
C ILE A 21 -9.27 6.47 -5.96
N ASP A 22 -9.89 7.36 -5.17
CA ASP A 22 -9.88 8.81 -5.40
C ASP A 22 -8.47 9.41 -5.29
N THR A 23 -7.70 8.95 -4.30
CA THR A 23 -6.29 9.32 -4.14
C THR A 23 -5.42 8.26 -4.80
N PRO A 24 -4.81 8.52 -5.98
CA PRO A 24 -4.10 7.52 -6.78
C PRO A 24 -2.69 7.23 -6.24
N VAL A 25 -2.59 7.02 -4.93
CA VAL A 25 -1.39 6.66 -4.18
C VAL A 25 -1.69 5.37 -3.44
N ILE A 26 -1.00 4.31 -3.83
CA ILE A 26 -1.21 2.96 -3.31
C ILE A 26 0.06 2.53 -2.58
N LEU A 27 -0.10 2.02 -1.36
CA LEU A 27 1.01 1.40 -0.64
C LEU A 27 1.31 0.03 -1.23
N ALA A 28 2.53 -0.19 -1.72
CA ALA A 28 2.95 -1.47 -2.28
C ALA A 28 3.13 -2.54 -1.18
N PRO A 29 2.83 -3.82 -1.44
CA PRO A 29 3.08 -4.90 -0.49
C PRO A 29 4.57 -5.23 -0.45
N MET A 30 5.22 -5.02 0.70
CA MET A 30 6.63 -5.29 0.89
C MET A 30 6.86 -6.06 2.20
N THR A 31 7.48 -7.24 2.12
CA THR A 31 7.84 -8.06 3.29
C THR A 31 8.74 -7.29 4.25
N GLY A 32 8.36 -7.24 5.53
CA GLY A 32 9.11 -6.59 6.61
C GLY A 32 9.07 -5.07 6.58
N VAL A 33 8.32 -4.47 5.65
CA VAL A 33 8.22 -3.00 5.49
C VAL A 33 6.77 -2.55 5.62
N THR A 34 5.83 -3.22 4.96
CA THR A 34 4.39 -2.86 4.99
C THR A 34 3.67 -3.43 6.20
N ASP A 35 4.32 -3.36 7.36
CA ASP A 35 3.78 -3.82 8.63
C ASP A 35 2.66 -2.90 9.15
N LEU A 36 2.06 -3.28 10.28
CA LEU A 36 0.93 -2.56 10.87
C LEU A 36 1.27 -1.10 11.23
N PRO A 37 2.36 -0.78 11.97
CA PRO A 37 2.76 0.60 12.23
C PRO A 37 2.97 1.42 10.96
N PHE A 38 3.69 0.87 9.97
CA PHE A 38 4.00 1.59 8.74
C PHE A 38 2.74 1.92 7.94
N ARG A 39 1.85 0.95 7.71
CA ARG A 39 0.63 1.21 6.94
C ARG A 39 -0.36 2.11 7.68
N LYS A 40 -0.38 2.09 9.03
CA LYS A 40 -1.14 3.07 9.84
C LYS A 40 -0.63 4.49 9.61
N LEU A 41 0.69 4.67 9.59
CA LEU A 41 1.33 5.95 9.29
C LEU A 41 1.01 6.42 7.87
N VAL A 42 1.20 5.55 6.87
CA VAL A 42 0.94 5.88 5.46
C VAL A 42 -0.54 6.25 5.25
N ARG A 43 -1.48 5.54 5.88
CA ARG A 43 -2.91 5.89 5.84
C ARG A 43 -3.19 7.27 6.42
N LYS A 44 -2.51 7.66 7.50
CA LYS A 44 -2.63 9.00 8.10
C LYS A 44 -2.17 10.11 7.14
N TYR A 45 -1.26 9.80 6.22
CA TYR A 45 -0.81 10.74 5.17
C TYR A 45 -1.68 10.71 3.90
N GLY A 46 -2.77 9.94 3.87
CA GLY A 46 -3.77 10.02 2.79
C GLY A 46 -3.51 9.09 1.61
N SER A 47 -2.88 7.93 1.80
CA SER A 47 -2.89 6.90 0.76
C SER A 47 -4.32 6.45 0.44
N GLY A 48 -4.64 6.27 -0.84
CA GLY A 48 -5.97 5.84 -1.28
C GLY A 48 -6.22 4.34 -1.12
N LEU A 49 -5.18 3.52 -1.14
CA LEU A 49 -5.27 2.09 -0.87
C LEU A 49 -4.06 1.59 -0.07
N ASN A 50 -4.34 0.80 0.96
CA ASN A 50 -3.34 0.19 1.82
C ASN A 50 -3.52 -1.33 1.80
N VAL A 51 -2.39 -2.03 1.83
CA VAL A 51 -2.33 -3.48 1.88
C VAL A 51 -1.48 -3.92 3.07
N THR A 52 -1.47 -5.22 3.33
CA THR A 52 -0.60 -5.85 4.33
C THR A 52 0.82 -6.07 3.77
N GLU A 53 1.69 -6.69 4.56
CA GLU A 53 2.96 -7.19 4.04
C GLU A 53 2.76 -8.19 2.90
N MET A 54 3.79 -8.32 2.05
CA MET A 54 3.85 -9.40 1.06
C MET A 54 4.03 -10.74 1.77
N ILE A 55 3.29 -11.75 1.31
CA ILE A 55 3.34 -13.11 1.83
C ILE A 55 3.55 -14.05 0.64
N ALA A 56 4.52 -14.96 0.75
CA ALA A 56 4.72 -16.00 -0.25
C ALA A 56 3.52 -16.97 -0.24
N SER A 57 3.05 -17.38 -1.42
CA SER A 57 1.85 -18.21 -1.57
C SER A 57 1.91 -19.49 -0.75
N GLU A 58 3.02 -20.23 -0.74
CA GLU A 58 3.15 -21.44 0.08
C GLU A 58 3.06 -21.14 1.57
N ALA A 59 3.62 -20.02 2.02
CA ALA A 59 3.57 -19.63 3.43
C ALA A 59 2.14 -19.25 3.84
N ALA A 60 1.40 -18.56 2.96
CA ALA A 60 -0.01 -18.21 3.16
C ALA A 60 -0.89 -19.47 3.23
N ILE A 61 -0.73 -20.41 2.28
CA ILE A 61 -1.49 -21.67 2.23
C ILE A 61 -1.22 -22.53 3.47
N ARG A 62 0.03 -22.56 3.94
CA ARG A 62 0.43 -23.34 5.12
C ARG A 62 0.11 -22.64 6.44
N GLU A 63 -0.41 -21.41 6.40
CA GLU A 63 -0.72 -20.59 7.57
C GLU A 63 0.40 -20.57 8.61
N THR A 64 1.64 -20.43 8.13
CA THR A 64 2.79 -20.30 9.04
C THR A 64 2.56 -19.14 9.99
N ARG A 65 3.06 -19.24 11.24
CA ARG A 65 2.92 -18.17 12.24
C ARG A 65 3.27 -16.79 11.69
N GLN A 66 4.36 -16.70 10.93
CA GLN A 66 4.78 -15.44 10.31
C GLN A 66 3.80 -14.96 9.23
N SER A 67 3.27 -15.84 8.37
CA SER A 67 2.28 -15.43 7.36
C SER A 67 0.99 -14.92 7.98
N VAL A 68 0.48 -15.56 9.03
CA VAL A 68 -0.72 -15.09 9.74
C VAL A 68 -0.47 -13.74 10.38
N GLN A 69 0.71 -13.55 11.00
CA GLN A 69 1.10 -12.25 11.57
C GLN A 69 1.19 -11.15 10.50
N LYS A 70 1.77 -11.45 9.34
CA LYS A 70 1.88 -10.52 8.21
C LYS A 70 0.51 -10.15 7.62
N ALA A 71 -0.43 -11.09 7.61
CA ALA A 71 -1.78 -10.92 7.07
C ALA A 71 -2.72 -10.19 8.05
N ALA A 72 -2.40 -10.17 9.35
CA ALA A 72 -3.22 -9.53 10.36
C ALA A 72 -3.46 -8.06 9.97
N TRP A 73 -4.73 -7.63 9.98
CA TRP A 73 -5.10 -6.25 9.67
C TRP A 73 -5.05 -5.33 10.89
N ASP A 74 -5.38 -5.86 12.07
CA ASP A 74 -5.46 -5.14 13.34
C ASP A 74 -4.36 -5.56 14.33
#